data_AF-A0A6N2YAA3-F1
#
_entry.id   AF-A0A6N2YAA3-F1
#
_cell.length_a   1.000
_cell.length_b   1.000
_cell.length_c   1.000
_cell.angle_alpha   90.00
_cell.angle_beta   90.00
_cell.angle_gamma   90.00
#
_symmetry.space_group_name_H-M   'P 1'
#
loop_
_entity.id
_entity.type
_entity.pdbx_description
1 polymer ?
#
loop_
_entity_poly.entity_id
_entity_poly.type
_entity_poly.pdbx_seq_one_letter_code
_entity_poly.pdbx_strand_id
1 'polypeptide(L)'
;MRKTGITGIPPKMNLQFFAESGDTAGADQGEGGGAENSNESASGDQGNTEGAGKELKSFDDLLQNKDYQAEFDRRVQKALGTAKEKWTALMDDKLSEADKLAKMNKEEKAEYLRQKQEKELKDREAAITRRELMAEAKNTLAEKKLPVGLAEVLNYADADSCNKSIEAVEKAFQEAVEMRVQEQLKGGVPPKKAPQGMSFTKEQVAAMTPEEINENWDSISQSMATWNK
;
A
#
# COMPACT_ATOMS: atom_id res chain seq x y z
N MET A 1 -53.88 -41.83 -4.71
CA MET A 1 -53.92 -41.16 -3.40
C MET A 1 -52.74 -41.61 -2.56
N ARG A 2 -51.75 -40.75 -2.34
CA ARG A 2 -50.84 -40.75 -1.18
C ARG A 2 -50.23 -39.35 -1.10
N LYS A 3 -50.67 -38.61 -0.08
CA LYS A 3 -50.27 -37.26 0.29
C LYS A 3 -48.94 -37.34 1.03
N THR A 4 -48.00 -36.45 0.74
CA THR A 4 -47.05 -35.89 1.73
C THR A 4 -46.51 -34.56 1.19
N GLY A 5 -47.06 -33.46 1.70
CA GLY A 5 -46.53 -32.11 1.49
C GLY A 5 -45.38 -31.88 2.46
N ILE A 6 -44.25 -31.36 1.94
CA ILE A 6 -43.12 -30.89 2.73
C ILE A 6 -43.32 -29.38 2.87
N THR A 7 -43.92 -28.97 3.98
CA THR A 7 -44.02 -27.56 4.40
C THR A 7 -42.64 -27.12 4.91
N GLY A 8 -42.06 -26.11 4.25
CA GLY A 8 -40.80 -25.49 4.63
C GLY A 8 -40.88 -24.80 6.00
N ILE A 9 -39.94 -25.15 6.88
CA ILE A 9 -39.67 -24.44 8.13
C ILE A 9 -38.67 -23.33 7.78
N PRO A 10 -38.97 -22.03 7.99
CA PRO A 10 -37.98 -20.99 7.82
C PRO A 10 -36.95 -21.05 8.96
N PRO A 11 -35.64 -20.84 8.70
CA PRO A 11 -34.65 -20.77 9.76
C PRO A 11 -34.93 -19.54 10.65
N LYS A 12 -35.07 -19.77 11.96
CA LYS A 12 -35.15 -18.72 12.99
C LYS A 12 -33.81 -17.97 13.03
N MET A 13 -33.83 -16.67 12.78
CA MET A 13 -32.68 -15.78 12.98
C MET A 13 -32.56 -15.46 14.47
N ASN A 14 -31.55 -16.04 15.13
CA ASN A 14 -31.13 -15.62 16.48
C ASN A 14 -30.40 -14.27 16.37
N LEU A 15 -31.15 -13.17 16.38
CA LEU A 15 -30.62 -11.82 16.55
C LEU A 15 -30.27 -11.62 18.03
N GLN A 16 -29.13 -12.17 18.45
CA GLN A 16 -28.51 -11.79 19.70
C GLN A 16 -27.91 -10.39 19.54
N PHE A 17 -28.58 -9.41 20.13
CA PHE A 17 -28.04 -8.10 20.45
C PHE A 17 -26.88 -8.29 21.43
N PHE A 18 -25.65 -8.02 20.99
CA PHE A 18 -24.51 -7.85 21.89
C PHE A 18 -24.64 -6.50 22.60
N ALA A 19 -25.43 -6.50 23.67
CA ALA A 19 -25.17 -5.65 24.83
C ALA A 19 -24.30 -6.49 25.79
N GLU A 20 -22.99 -6.47 25.60
CA GLU A 20 -22.03 -6.92 26.60
C GLU A 20 -21.44 -5.67 27.25
N SER A 21 -21.50 -5.65 28.57
CA SER A 21 -21.22 -4.52 29.45
C SER A 21 -19.80 -4.59 30.03
N GLY A 22 -19.27 -3.42 30.43
CA GLY A 22 -18.03 -3.27 31.21
C GLY A 22 -16.90 -2.71 30.34
N ASP A 23 -16.22 -1.61 30.64
CA ASP A 23 -15.97 -0.89 31.89
C ASP A 23 -15.46 0.50 31.45
N THR A 24 -15.92 1.63 32.01
CA THR A 24 -15.11 2.45 32.92
C THR A 24 -15.91 3.69 33.36
N ALA A 25 -16.00 3.87 34.69
CA ALA A 25 -16.13 5.09 35.52
C ALA A 25 -16.70 6.38 34.86
N GLY A 26 -17.85 6.93 35.29
CA GLY A 26 -18.07 7.68 36.54
C GLY A 26 -17.59 9.14 36.38
N ALA A 27 -18.35 10.24 36.53
CA ALA A 27 -19.57 10.60 37.26
C ALA A 27 -20.23 11.80 36.52
N ASP A 28 -21.56 11.84 36.33
CA ASP A 28 -22.60 12.51 37.14
C ASP A 28 -22.66 14.06 37.07
N GLN A 29 -23.91 14.55 37.10
CA GLN A 29 -24.47 15.92 37.04
C GLN A 29 -24.72 16.50 35.64
N GLY A 30 -25.94 16.90 35.25
CA GLY A 30 -27.15 17.22 36.01
C GLY A 30 -27.58 18.66 35.68
N GLU A 31 -28.81 18.81 35.17
CA GLU A 31 -29.55 20.06 34.87
C GLU A 31 -28.90 21.11 33.92
N GLY A 32 -29.58 21.87 33.08
CA GLY A 32 -30.98 22.29 33.08
C GLY A 32 -31.06 23.83 33.09
N GLY A 33 -31.32 24.43 31.93
CA GLY A 33 -31.97 25.74 31.81
C GLY A 33 -31.09 27.00 31.81
N GLY A 34 -31.52 28.00 31.04
CA GLY A 34 -31.08 29.39 31.18
C GLY A 34 -30.58 30.02 29.89
N ALA A 35 -31.49 30.67 29.17
CA ALA A 35 -31.14 31.65 28.15
C ALA A 35 -30.36 32.80 28.77
N GLU A 36 -29.27 33.25 28.14
CA GLU A 36 -28.94 34.67 28.23
C GLU A 36 -28.21 35.18 26.99
N ASN A 37 -28.80 36.26 26.51
CA ASN A 37 -28.39 37.14 25.44
C ASN A 37 -27.30 38.06 25.99
N SER A 38 -26.11 38.08 25.39
CA SER A 38 -25.11 39.12 25.63
C SER A 38 -24.80 39.84 24.33
N ASN A 39 -25.66 40.82 24.06
CA ASN A 39 -25.39 41.99 23.24
C ASN A 39 -24.27 42.82 23.88
N GLU A 40 -23.09 42.85 23.27
CA GLU A 40 -22.05 43.83 23.55
C GLU A 40 -21.90 44.76 22.35
N SER A 41 -22.67 45.84 22.36
CA SER A 41 -22.41 47.04 21.56
C SER A 41 -22.29 48.22 22.51
N ALA A 42 -21.07 48.46 22.98
CA ALA A 42 -20.70 49.66 23.70
C ALA A 42 -20.36 50.77 22.69
N SER A 43 -21.17 51.82 22.65
CA SER A 43 -20.71 53.21 22.78
C SER A 43 -21.92 54.11 22.63
N GLY A 44 -22.29 54.77 23.74
CA GLY A 44 -23.27 55.83 23.72
C GLY A 44 -22.74 57.09 23.05
N ASP A 45 -23.62 57.81 22.39
CA ASP A 45 -23.60 59.26 22.39
C ASP A 45 -25.04 59.77 22.38
N GLN A 46 -25.29 60.74 23.24
CA GLN A 46 -26.60 61.19 23.67
C GLN A 46 -26.82 62.60 23.16
N GLY A 47 -27.65 62.75 22.12
CA GLY A 47 -28.07 64.03 21.56
C GLY A 47 -29.59 64.15 21.56
N ASN A 48 -30.13 64.85 22.57
CA ASN A 48 -31.53 65.25 22.69
C ASN A 48 -31.86 66.39 21.71
N THR A 49 -32.99 66.33 20.98
CA THR A 49 -33.79 67.52 20.62
C THR A 49 -35.23 67.10 20.29
N GLU A 50 -36.17 67.67 21.03
CA GLU A 50 -37.62 67.53 20.94
C GLU A 50 -38.21 68.24 19.69
N GLY A 51 -39.30 67.72 19.12
CA GLY A 51 -40.12 68.49 18.19
C GLY A 51 -41.13 67.70 17.34
N ALA A 52 -42.42 67.94 17.63
CA ALA A 52 -43.60 67.69 16.80
C ALA A 52 -44.18 66.26 16.73
N GLY A 53 -45.36 66.11 17.33
CA GLY A 53 -46.24 64.96 17.16
C GLY A 53 -46.57 64.72 15.69
N LYS A 54 -45.99 63.67 15.13
CA LYS A 54 -46.62 62.87 14.07
C LYS A 54 -47.00 61.57 14.71
N GLU A 55 -48.30 61.36 14.87
CA GLU A 55 -48.87 60.04 15.06
C GLU A 55 -48.13 59.08 14.12
N LEU A 56 -47.40 58.12 14.68
CA LEU A 56 -46.67 57.14 13.88
C LEU A 56 -47.73 56.32 13.16
N LYS A 57 -48.01 56.69 11.91
CA LYS A 57 -48.97 56.01 11.05
C LYS A 57 -48.61 54.53 11.06
N SER A 58 -49.56 53.71 11.48
CA SER A 58 -49.36 52.27 11.52
C SER A 58 -49.12 51.75 10.10
N PHE A 59 -48.46 50.60 9.97
CA PHE A 59 -48.21 49.98 8.66
C PHE A 59 -49.51 49.80 7.86
N ASP A 60 -50.62 49.54 8.56
CA ASP A 60 -51.95 49.40 7.97
C ASP A 60 -52.48 50.75 7.43
N ASP A 61 -52.26 51.87 8.15
CA ASP A 61 -52.61 53.23 7.71
C ASP A 61 -51.77 53.69 6.50
N LEU A 62 -50.52 53.21 6.39
CA LEU A 62 -49.68 53.40 5.19
C LEU A 62 -50.19 52.62 3.99
N LEU A 63 -50.66 51.39 4.20
CA LEU A 63 -51.22 50.53 3.16
C LEU A 63 -52.62 50.97 2.69
N GLN A 64 -53.38 51.76 3.47
CA GLN A 64 -54.66 52.33 3.01
C GLN A 64 -54.50 53.28 1.82
N ASN A 65 -53.30 53.84 1.62
CA ASN A 65 -52.98 54.62 0.43
C ASN A 65 -52.72 53.68 -0.76
N LYS A 66 -53.55 53.81 -1.81
CA LYS A 66 -53.54 52.95 -3.01
C LYS A 66 -52.17 52.83 -3.69
N ASP A 67 -51.38 53.89 -3.68
CA ASP A 67 -50.05 53.91 -4.29
C ASP A 67 -49.04 53.02 -3.54
N TYR A 68 -49.14 52.96 -2.21
CA TYR A 68 -48.28 52.10 -1.37
C TYR A 68 -48.74 50.64 -1.39
N GLN A 69 -50.04 50.40 -1.55
CA GLN A 69 -50.60 49.06 -1.74
C GLN A 69 -50.09 48.40 -3.03
N ALA A 70 -50.06 49.14 -4.15
CA ALA A 70 -49.57 48.62 -5.42
C ALA A 70 -48.08 48.21 -5.37
N GLU A 71 -47.24 49.01 -4.71
CA GLU A 71 -45.83 48.69 -4.53
C GLU A 71 -45.60 47.54 -3.53
N PHE A 72 -46.43 47.44 -2.49
CA PHE A 72 -46.40 46.31 -1.56
C PHE A 72 -46.79 45.00 -2.26
N ASP A 73 -47.91 44.97 -2.98
CA ASP A 73 -48.36 43.81 -3.74
C ASP A 73 -47.32 43.39 -4.80
N ARG A 74 -46.72 44.37 -5.48
CA ARG A 74 -45.62 44.11 -6.43
C ARG A 74 -44.41 43.48 -5.72
N ARG A 75 -44.04 43.96 -4.54
CA ARG A 75 -42.93 43.41 -3.75
C ARG A 75 -43.24 42.00 -3.25
N VAL A 76 -44.48 41.76 -2.82
CA VAL A 76 -44.97 40.45 -2.36
C VAL A 76 -45.04 39.47 -3.53
N GLN A 77 -45.58 39.84 -4.68
CA GLN A 77 -45.60 39.01 -5.88
C GLN A 77 -44.19 38.67 -6.37
N LYS A 78 -43.27 39.64 -6.33
CA LYS A 78 -41.86 39.40 -6.66
C LYS A 78 -41.22 38.44 -5.65
N ALA A 79 -41.47 38.62 -4.36
CA ALA A 79 -40.97 37.73 -3.31
C ALA A 79 -41.54 36.31 -3.45
N LEU A 80 -42.84 36.18 -3.75
CA LEU A 80 -43.50 34.90 -4.00
C LEU A 80 -43.00 34.24 -5.29
N GLY A 81 -42.75 35.01 -6.35
CA GLY A 81 -42.15 34.53 -7.59
C GLY A 81 -40.76 33.95 -7.34
N THR A 82 -39.89 34.71 -6.67
CA THR A 82 -38.54 34.25 -6.30
C THR A 82 -38.57 33.07 -5.32
N ALA A 83 -39.49 33.07 -4.35
CA ALA A 83 -39.64 31.95 -3.43
C ALA A 83 -40.12 30.70 -4.15
N LYS A 84 -41.10 30.82 -5.05
CA LYS A 84 -41.60 29.73 -5.88
C LYS A 84 -40.51 29.18 -6.79
N GLU A 85 -39.76 30.03 -7.48
CA GLU A 85 -38.63 29.62 -8.33
C GLU A 85 -37.55 28.89 -7.53
N LYS A 86 -37.19 29.42 -6.35
CA LYS A 86 -36.24 28.74 -5.45
C LYS A 86 -36.78 27.41 -4.96
N TRP A 87 -38.05 27.33 -4.61
CA TRP A 87 -38.68 26.09 -4.16
C TRP A 87 -38.77 25.07 -5.31
N THR A 88 -39.12 25.50 -6.52
CA THR A 88 -39.14 24.61 -7.69
C THR A 88 -37.74 24.13 -8.05
N ALA A 89 -36.73 25.00 -8.06
CA ALA A 89 -35.34 24.61 -8.32
C ALA A 89 -34.82 23.63 -7.27
N LEU A 90 -35.08 23.88 -5.98
CA LEU A 90 -34.69 22.98 -4.90
C LEU A 90 -35.42 21.63 -4.95
N MET A 91 -36.67 21.59 -5.44
CA MET A 91 -37.40 20.33 -5.61
C MET A 91 -36.90 19.57 -6.85
N ASP A 92 -36.65 20.25 -7.96
CA ASP A 92 -36.18 19.64 -9.21
C ASP A 92 -34.74 19.11 -9.08
N ASP A 93 -33.85 19.87 -8.41
CA ASP A 93 -32.51 19.40 -8.04
C ASP A 93 -32.59 18.18 -7.13
N LYS A 94 -33.48 18.18 -6.12
CA LYS A 94 -33.65 17.03 -5.23
C LYS A 94 -34.25 15.81 -5.91
N LEU A 95 -35.15 15.96 -6.88
CA LEU A 95 -35.66 14.82 -7.66
C LEU A 95 -34.60 14.29 -8.61
N SER A 96 -33.88 15.17 -9.31
CA SER A 96 -32.79 14.81 -10.23
C SER A 96 -31.63 14.14 -9.50
N GLU A 97 -31.26 14.64 -8.31
CA GLU A 97 -30.26 14.03 -7.45
C GLU A 97 -30.77 12.76 -6.77
N ALA A 98 -32.02 12.67 -6.32
CA ALA A 98 -32.55 11.44 -5.71
C ALA A 98 -32.68 10.31 -6.74
N ASP A 99 -33.09 10.60 -7.98
CA ASP A 99 -33.11 9.62 -9.06
C ASP A 99 -31.70 9.26 -9.53
N LYS A 100 -30.77 10.22 -9.56
CA LYS A 100 -29.34 9.94 -9.80
C LYS A 100 -28.69 9.20 -8.64
N LEU A 101 -29.02 9.46 -7.38
CA LEU A 101 -28.52 8.75 -6.19
C LEU A 101 -29.16 7.36 -6.07
N ALA A 102 -30.41 7.18 -6.46
CA ALA A 102 -31.07 5.87 -6.48
C ALA A 102 -30.50 4.99 -7.59
N LYS A 103 -30.11 5.58 -8.72
CA LYS A 103 -29.33 4.93 -9.78
C LYS A 103 -27.89 4.69 -9.33
N MET A 104 -27.13 5.69 -8.89
CA MET A 104 -25.74 5.56 -8.40
C MET A 104 -25.61 4.60 -7.21
N ASN A 105 -26.42 4.67 -6.15
CA ASN A 105 -26.19 3.85 -4.96
C ASN A 105 -26.54 2.35 -5.16
N LYS A 106 -27.28 1.99 -6.22
CA LYS A 106 -27.54 0.59 -6.61
C LYS A 106 -26.67 0.14 -7.77
N GLU A 107 -26.50 0.95 -8.82
CA GLU A 107 -25.63 0.63 -9.96
C GLU A 107 -24.14 0.75 -9.62
N GLU A 108 -23.68 1.72 -8.83
CA GLU A 108 -22.27 1.78 -8.40
C GLU A 108 -21.93 0.65 -7.43
N LYS A 109 -22.87 0.25 -6.55
CA LYS A 109 -22.67 -0.95 -5.73
C LYS A 109 -22.62 -2.21 -6.59
N ALA A 110 -23.56 -2.37 -7.53
CA ALA A 110 -23.56 -3.49 -8.45
C ALA A 110 -22.28 -3.53 -9.30
N GLU A 111 -21.84 -2.38 -9.80
CA GLU A 111 -20.63 -2.23 -10.61
C GLU A 111 -19.36 -2.45 -9.78
N TYR A 112 -19.30 -1.96 -8.54
CA TYR A 112 -18.19 -2.25 -7.61
C TYR A 112 -18.11 -3.74 -7.28
N LEU A 113 -19.25 -4.39 -6.99
CA LEU A 113 -19.27 -5.84 -6.78
C LEU A 113 -18.86 -6.60 -8.05
N ARG A 114 -19.33 -6.16 -9.23
CA ARG A 114 -18.97 -6.74 -10.52
C ARG A 114 -17.47 -6.60 -10.80
N GLN A 115 -16.92 -5.41 -10.63
CA GLN A 115 -15.48 -5.14 -10.79
C GLN A 115 -14.64 -5.90 -9.77
N LYS A 116 -15.11 -6.00 -8.52
CA LYS A 116 -14.43 -6.79 -7.48
C LYS A 116 -14.42 -8.28 -7.85
N GLN A 117 -15.55 -8.82 -8.31
CA GLN A 117 -15.65 -10.20 -8.76
C GLN A 117 -14.80 -10.45 -10.00
N GLU A 118 -14.83 -9.55 -10.99
CA GLU A 118 -14.03 -9.66 -12.20
C GLU A 118 -12.53 -9.60 -11.88
N LYS A 119 -12.13 -8.73 -10.95
CA LYS A 119 -10.76 -8.67 -10.47
C LYS A 119 -10.37 -9.95 -9.72
N GLU A 120 -11.22 -10.46 -8.82
CA GLU A 120 -10.94 -11.72 -8.10
C GLU A 120 -10.82 -12.91 -9.06
N LEU A 121 -11.66 -12.96 -10.11
CA LEU A 121 -11.57 -13.97 -11.16
C LEU A 121 -10.26 -13.84 -11.94
N LYS A 122 -9.91 -12.64 -12.41
CA LYS A 122 -8.63 -12.37 -13.10
C LYS A 122 -7.42 -12.71 -12.23
N ASP A 123 -7.45 -12.34 -10.96
CA ASP A 123 -6.38 -12.64 -10.01
C ASP A 123 -6.28 -14.15 -9.75
N ARG A 124 -7.41 -14.87 -9.69
CA ARG A 124 -7.40 -16.34 -9.60
C ARG A 124 -6.86 -17.00 -10.85
N GLU A 125 -7.31 -16.57 -12.03
CA GLU A 125 -6.83 -17.10 -13.31
C GLU A 125 -5.32 -16.86 -13.45
N ALA A 126 -4.86 -15.63 -13.20
CA ALA A 126 -3.44 -15.29 -13.21
C ALA A 126 -2.64 -16.10 -12.19
N ALA A 127 -3.19 -16.34 -10.99
CA ALA A 127 -2.53 -17.17 -9.98
C ALA A 127 -2.44 -18.65 -10.38
N ILE A 128 -3.45 -19.19 -11.07
CA ILE A 128 -3.44 -20.55 -11.61
C ILE A 128 -2.39 -20.66 -12.71
N THR A 129 -2.45 -19.80 -13.72
CA THR A 129 -1.47 -19.76 -14.81
C THR A 129 -0.05 -19.60 -14.27
N ARG A 130 0.15 -18.72 -13.27
CA ARG A 130 1.46 -18.55 -12.63
C ARG A 130 1.93 -19.82 -11.92
N ARG A 131 1.04 -20.56 -11.27
CA ARG A 131 1.40 -21.83 -10.61
C ARG A 131 1.76 -22.91 -11.63
N GLU A 132 1.02 -22.99 -12.72
CA GLU A 132 1.29 -23.91 -13.83
C GLU A 132 2.66 -23.59 -14.46
N LEU A 133 2.87 -22.34 -14.88
CA LEU A 133 4.15 -21.87 -15.41
C LEU A 133 5.30 -22.05 -14.41
N MET A 134 5.06 -21.89 -13.10
CA MET A 134 6.07 -22.13 -12.08
C MET A 134 6.44 -23.62 -11.97
N ALA A 135 5.46 -24.52 -12.07
CA ALA A 135 5.75 -25.95 -12.06
C ALA A 135 6.57 -26.35 -13.30
N GLU A 136 6.20 -25.85 -14.47
CA GLU A 136 6.96 -26.05 -15.71
C GLU A 136 8.37 -25.47 -15.62
N ALA A 137 8.51 -24.23 -15.15
CA ALA A 137 9.81 -23.60 -14.98
C ALA A 137 10.71 -24.36 -14.00
N LYS A 138 10.16 -24.94 -12.93
CA LYS A 138 10.93 -25.80 -12.01
C LYS A 138 11.46 -27.05 -12.71
N ASN A 139 10.65 -27.67 -13.59
CA ASN A 139 11.10 -28.81 -14.40
C ASN A 139 12.20 -28.38 -15.37
N THR A 140 11.99 -27.29 -16.12
CA THR A 140 12.99 -26.77 -17.08
C THR A 140 14.30 -26.36 -16.40
N LEU A 141 14.24 -25.73 -15.22
CA LEU A 141 15.44 -25.40 -14.44
C LEU A 141 16.18 -26.67 -14.01
N ALA A 142 15.47 -27.70 -13.56
CA ALA A 142 16.08 -28.98 -13.17
C ALA A 142 16.74 -29.69 -14.37
N GLU A 143 16.09 -29.68 -15.55
CA GLU A 143 16.63 -30.21 -16.80
C GLU A 143 17.92 -29.48 -17.22
N LYS A 144 17.93 -28.15 -17.09
CA LYS A 144 19.12 -27.31 -17.35
C LYS A 144 20.18 -27.36 -16.24
N LYS A 145 19.98 -28.20 -15.22
CA LYS A 145 20.83 -28.32 -14.02
C LYS A 145 21.03 -27.00 -13.27
N LEU A 146 20.05 -26.11 -13.36
CA LEU A 146 20.00 -24.87 -12.59
C LEU A 146 19.27 -25.12 -11.26
N PRO A 147 19.65 -24.41 -10.19
CA PRO A 147 18.97 -24.53 -8.90
C PRO A 147 17.48 -24.22 -9.00
N VAL A 148 16.63 -25.15 -8.54
CA VAL A 148 15.16 -25.03 -8.55
C VAL A 148 14.66 -23.85 -7.71
N GLY A 149 15.46 -23.40 -6.73
CA GLY A 149 15.19 -22.20 -5.94
C GLY A 149 15.19 -20.90 -6.75
N LEU A 150 15.82 -20.88 -7.93
CA LEU A 150 15.78 -19.71 -8.83
C LEU A 150 14.40 -19.50 -9.45
N ALA A 151 13.51 -20.49 -9.40
CA ALA A 151 12.13 -20.38 -9.88
C ALA A 151 11.41 -19.18 -9.25
N GLU A 152 11.63 -18.90 -7.96
CA GLU A 152 10.93 -17.80 -7.27
C GLU A 152 11.29 -16.40 -7.82
N VAL A 153 12.44 -16.27 -8.49
CA VAL A 153 12.95 -15.01 -9.05
C VAL A 153 12.56 -14.83 -10.53
N LEU A 154 12.02 -15.87 -11.18
CA LEU A 154 11.65 -15.82 -12.60
C LEU A 154 10.37 -14.99 -12.85
N ASN A 155 10.30 -14.41 -14.05
CA ASN A 155 9.10 -13.69 -14.50
C ASN A 155 8.04 -14.66 -15.04
N TYR A 156 6.90 -14.75 -14.35
CA TYR A 156 5.77 -15.59 -14.71
C TYR A 156 4.59 -14.83 -15.36
N ALA A 157 4.84 -13.66 -15.93
CA ALA A 157 3.80 -12.89 -16.62
C ALA A 157 3.20 -13.68 -17.80
N ASP A 158 4.04 -14.39 -18.53
CA ASP A 158 3.68 -15.23 -19.68
C ASP A 158 4.78 -16.28 -19.92
N ALA A 159 4.49 -17.29 -20.74
CA ALA A 159 5.41 -18.40 -21.01
C ALA A 159 6.72 -17.92 -21.70
N ASP A 160 6.64 -16.96 -22.61
CA ASP A 160 7.79 -16.45 -23.35
C ASP A 160 8.74 -15.65 -22.44
N SER A 161 8.18 -14.81 -21.57
CA SER A 161 8.89 -14.05 -20.54
C SER A 161 9.54 -14.97 -19.51
N CYS A 162 8.86 -16.08 -19.16
CA CYS A 162 9.44 -17.10 -18.28
C CYS A 162 10.65 -17.77 -18.92
N ASN A 163 10.53 -18.22 -20.17
CA ASN A 163 11.64 -18.86 -20.91
C ASN A 163 12.84 -17.91 -21.08
N LYS A 164 12.59 -16.64 -21.47
CA LYS A 164 13.64 -15.61 -21.57
C LYS A 164 14.33 -15.36 -20.23
N SER A 165 13.57 -15.37 -19.14
CA SER A 165 14.13 -15.19 -17.79
C SER A 165 15.02 -16.39 -17.40
N ILE A 166 14.60 -17.61 -17.74
CA ILE A 166 15.40 -18.82 -17.51
C ILE A 166 16.72 -18.73 -18.30
N GLU A 167 16.67 -18.36 -19.58
CA GLU A 167 17.86 -18.23 -20.43
C GLU A 167 18.82 -17.14 -19.95
N ALA A 168 18.29 -16.01 -19.48
CA ALA A 168 19.11 -14.92 -18.93
C ALA A 168 19.83 -15.36 -17.64
N VAL A 169 19.12 -16.04 -16.75
CA VAL A 169 19.69 -16.59 -15.51
C VAL A 169 20.70 -17.70 -15.82
N GLU A 170 20.40 -18.57 -16.78
CA GLU A 170 21.30 -19.62 -17.24
C GLU A 170 22.62 -19.04 -17.73
N LYS A 171 22.56 -18.04 -18.62
CA LYS A 171 23.75 -17.40 -19.17
C LYS A 171 24.58 -16.72 -18.09
N ALA A 172 23.95 -15.93 -17.22
CA ALA A 172 24.65 -15.26 -16.12
C ALA A 172 25.30 -16.26 -15.14
N PHE A 173 24.63 -17.39 -14.87
CA PHE A 173 25.17 -18.45 -14.01
C PHE A 173 26.35 -19.15 -14.66
N GLN A 174 26.26 -19.49 -15.95
CA GLN A 174 27.36 -20.10 -16.70
C GLN A 174 28.58 -19.18 -16.75
N GLU A 175 28.40 -17.88 -17.04
CA GLU A 175 29.49 -16.90 -17.02
C GLU A 175 30.15 -16.79 -15.64
N ALA A 176 29.36 -16.74 -14.56
CA ALA A 176 29.89 -16.69 -13.20
C ALA A 176 30.66 -17.97 -12.82
N VAL A 177 30.15 -19.13 -13.20
CA VAL A 177 30.83 -20.41 -12.98
C VAL A 177 32.11 -20.49 -13.81
N GLU A 178 32.08 -20.05 -15.07
CA GLU A 178 33.26 -20.02 -15.93
C GLU A 178 34.34 -19.12 -15.35
N MET A 179 34.01 -17.89 -14.92
CA MET A 179 34.97 -17.00 -14.26
C MET A 179 35.57 -17.65 -13.00
N ARG A 180 34.74 -18.29 -12.17
CA ARG A 180 35.22 -18.95 -10.95
C ARG A 180 36.09 -20.17 -11.26
N VAL A 181 35.75 -20.94 -12.29
CA VAL A 181 36.58 -22.06 -12.76
C VAL A 181 37.90 -21.55 -13.35
N GLN A 182 37.88 -20.47 -14.13
CA GLN A 182 39.10 -19.83 -14.64
C GLN A 182 39.97 -19.29 -13.48
N GLU A 183 39.39 -18.72 -12.42
CA GLU A 183 40.13 -18.33 -11.22
C GLU A 183 40.75 -19.53 -10.49
N GLN A 184 40.02 -20.65 -10.38
CA GLN A 184 40.55 -21.89 -9.79
C GLN A 184 41.65 -22.51 -10.67
N LEU A 185 41.48 -22.50 -11.99
CA LEU A 185 42.45 -23.01 -12.98
C LEU A 185 43.71 -22.14 -13.07
N LYS A 186 43.61 -20.83 -12.80
CA LYS A 186 44.78 -19.96 -12.63
C LYS A 186 45.68 -20.40 -11.47
N GLY A 187 45.18 -21.32 -10.63
CA GLY A 187 45.94 -21.99 -9.59
C GLY A 187 46.03 -21.16 -8.33
N GLY A 188 45.82 -21.81 -7.17
CA GLY A 188 46.21 -21.22 -5.89
C GLY A 188 47.71 -20.88 -5.87
N VAL A 189 48.13 -20.10 -4.87
CA VAL A 189 49.54 -19.70 -4.67
C VAL A 189 50.43 -20.92 -4.94
N PRO A 190 51.34 -20.87 -5.93
CA PRO A 190 52.18 -22.00 -6.24
C PRO A 190 52.87 -22.45 -4.95
N PRO A 191 52.85 -23.75 -4.62
CA PRO A 191 53.48 -24.24 -3.41
C PRO A 191 54.90 -23.70 -3.39
N LYS A 192 55.29 -23.08 -2.26
CA LYS A 192 56.61 -22.49 -2.06
C LYS A 192 57.62 -23.48 -2.62
N LYS A 193 58.33 -23.07 -3.68
CA LYS A 193 59.31 -23.90 -4.36
C LYS A 193 60.17 -24.56 -3.27
N ALA A 194 60.17 -25.90 -3.21
CA ALA A 194 61.07 -26.60 -2.30
C ALA A 194 62.47 -26.02 -2.51
N PRO A 195 63.23 -25.72 -1.43
CA PRO A 195 64.54 -25.10 -1.55
C PRO A 195 65.33 -25.92 -2.58
N GLN A 196 65.57 -25.30 -3.73
CA GLN A 196 66.43 -25.86 -4.76
C GLN A 196 67.76 -26.07 -4.07
N GLY A 197 68.22 -27.32 -4.01
CA GLY A 197 69.32 -27.75 -3.15
C GLY A 197 70.43 -26.72 -3.13
N MET A 198 70.55 -26.01 -2.01
CA MET A 198 71.74 -25.24 -1.69
C MET A 198 72.84 -26.27 -1.49
N SER A 199 73.58 -26.56 -2.55
CA SER A 199 74.77 -27.38 -2.45
C SER A 199 75.84 -26.52 -1.81
N PHE A 200 76.22 -26.86 -0.59
CA PHE A 200 77.34 -26.20 0.07
C PHE A 200 78.65 -26.88 -0.37
N THR A 201 79.74 -26.13 -0.47
CA THR A 201 81.08 -26.71 -0.62
C THR A 201 81.76 -26.85 0.75
N LYS A 202 82.83 -27.65 0.81
CA LYS A 202 83.57 -27.88 2.07
C LYS A 202 84.09 -26.59 2.68
N GLU A 203 84.52 -25.67 1.84
CA GLU A 203 85.05 -24.36 2.23
C GLU A 203 83.94 -23.44 2.75
N GLN A 204 82.75 -23.52 2.15
CA GLN A 204 81.59 -22.74 2.59
C GLN A 204 81.10 -23.21 3.96
N VAL A 205 81.05 -24.52 4.21
CA VAL A 205 80.65 -25.07 5.52
C VAL A 205 81.69 -24.76 6.59
N ALA A 206 82.98 -24.74 6.25
CA ALA A 206 84.04 -24.37 7.19
C ALA A 206 84.02 -22.87 7.56
N ALA A 207 83.45 -22.02 6.71
CA ALA A 207 83.31 -20.59 6.94
C ALA A 207 82.00 -20.21 7.64
N MET A 208 81.03 -21.13 7.73
CA MET A 208 79.75 -20.92 8.40
C MET A 208 79.87 -21.06 9.91
N THR A 209 79.02 -20.34 10.63
CA THR A 209 78.91 -20.48 12.08
C THR A 209 78.21 -21.80 12.45
N PRO A 210 78.41 -22.32 13.68
CA PRO A 210 77.72 -23.53 14.14
C PRO A 210 76.20 -23.45 14.08
N GLU A 211 75.63 -22.25 14.25
CA GLU A 211 74.19 -22.01 14.18
C GLU A 211 73.67 -22.16 12.74
N GLU A 212 74.37 -21.55 11.77
CA GLU A 212 74.04 -21.67 10.34
C GLU A 212 74.22 -23.09 9.80
N ILE A 213 75.18 -23.85 10.33
CA ILE A 213 75.38 -25.26 9.99
C ILE A 213 74.21 -26.11 10.50
N ASN A 214 73.71 -25.84 11.71
CA ASN A 214 72.60 -26.59 12.29
C ASN A 214 71.28 -26.32 11.56
N GLU A 215 71.06 -25.07 11.13
CA GLU A 215 69.89 -24.71 10.33
C GLU A 215 69.90 -25.32 8.92
N ASN A 216 71.08 -25.46 8.31
CA ASN A 216 71.24 -25.98 6.96
C ASN A 216 71.74 -27.44 6.91
N TRP A 217 71.67 -28.16 8.04
CA TRP A 217 72.27 -29.48 8.22
C TRP A 217 71.83 -30.51 7.17
N ASP A 218 70.54 -30.52 6.83
CA ASP A 218 69.97 -31.46 5.84
C ASP A 218 70.53 -31.20 4.42
N SER A 219 70.84 -29.95 4.08
CA SER A 219 71.42 -29.60 2.78
C SER A 219 72.94 -29.80 2.76
N ILE A 220 73.62 -29.51 3.87
CA ILE A 220 75.05 -29.73 4.05
C ILE A 220 75.38 -31.23 4.04
N SER A 221 74.58 -32.06 4.71
CA SER A 221 74.77 -33.52 4.72
C SER A 221 74.58 -34.15 3.34
N GLN A 222 73.58 -33.71 2.57
CA GLN A 222 73.40 -34.12 1.18
C GLN A 222 74.59 -33.70 0.29
N SER A 223 75.17 -32.52 0.56
CA SER A 223 76.36 -32.03 -0.16
C SER A 223 77.63 -32.77 0.24
N MET A 224 77.81 -33.12 1.52
CA MET A 224 78.95 -33.92 1.99
C MET A 224 79.04 -35.28 1.30
N ALA A 225 77.91 -35.89 0.96
CA ALA A 225 77.87 -37.17 0.25
C ALA A 225 78.48 -37.11 -1.16
N THR A 226 78.58 -35.92 -1.77
CA THR A 226 79.16 -35.71 -3.10
C THR A 226 80.60 -35.20 -3.08
N TRP A 227 81.11 -34.72 -1.93
CA TRP A 227 82.49 -34.23 -1.82
C TRP A 227 83.56 -35.33 -1.80
N ASN A 228 83.16 -36.59 -1.57
CA ASN A 228 84.06 -37.76 -1.52
C ASN A 228 84.04 -38.61 -2.81
N LYS A 229 83.41 -38.11 -3.88
CA LYS A 229 83.52 -38.68 -5.24
C LYS A 229 84.49 -37.85 -6.05
#